data_AF-A0AAD4DBF9-F1
#
_entry.id   AF-A0AAD4DBF9-F1
#
_cell.length_a   1.000
_cell.length_b   1.000
_cell.length_c   1.000
_cell.angle_alpha   90.00
_cell.angle_beta   90.00
_cell.angle_gamma   90.00
#
_symmetry.space_group_name_H-M   'P 1'
#
loop_
_entity.id
_entity.type
_entity.pdbx_description
1 polymer ?
#
loop_
_entity_poly.entity_id
_entity_poly.type
_entity_poly.pdbx_seq_one_letter_code
_entity_poly.pdbx_strand_id
1 'polypeptide(L)'
;MALTIRLDQLAFNLSNVYLYCSREGVPDSVKNNKEIKRKRLSMRCDCKWRITLFQQESKLWIFRKAMNPASMVHNHPLISPDDIRQPWPSTVFDRIAFYANQRNLTTSETRERIKEDFPDLVWDERRFYNRLTEERKQIRLRDSESRVFSTMDLAARVASLASADHPCGK
;
A
#
# COMPACT_ATOMS: atom_id res chain seq x y z
N MET A 1 -10.34 -8.49 -20.09
CA MET A 1 -10.67 -7.89 -18.78
C MET A 1 -9.68 -8.41 -17.74
N ALA A 2 -8.67 -7.61 -17.37
CA ALA A 2 -7.74 -7.99 -16.30
C ALA A 2 -8.16 -7.25 -15.01
N LEU A 3 -8.59 -8.02 -14.02
CA LEU A 3 -9.01 -7.51 -12.70
C LEU A 3 -7.89 -7.89 -11.73
N THR A 4 -6.95 -6.97 -11.48
CA THR A 4 -5.85 -7.21 -10.53
C THR A 4 -6.39 -7.02 -9.12
N ILE A 5 -6.73 -8.11 -8.46
CA ILE A 5 -7.17 -8.13 -7.06
C ILE A 5 -5.89 -8.18 -6.20
N ARG A 6 -5.59 -7.11 -5.45
CA ARG A 6 -4.64 -7.19 -4.34
C ARG A 6 -5.36 -7.67 -3.10
N LEU A 7 -5.09 -8.89 -2.68
CA LEU A 7 -5.59 -9.49 -1.44
C LEU A 7 -4.67 -9.10 -0.28
N ASP A 8 -4.58 -7.80 0.01
CA ASP A 8 -3.90 -7.34 1.23
C ASP A 8 -4.96 -7.29 2.34
N GLN A 9 -4.92 -8.29 3.24
CA GLN A 9 -5.81 -8.56 4.37
C GLN A 9 -6.95 -9.56 4.10
N LEU A 10 -6.66 -10.86 4.26
CA LEU A 10 -7.68 -11.86 4.51
C LEU A 10 -7.44 -12.52 5.87
N ALA A 11 -8.34 -12.23 6.81
CA ALA A 11 -8.57 -13.08 7.96
C ALA A 11 -9.11 -14.44 7.47
N PHE A 12 -8.58 -15.52 8.05
CA PHE A 12 -8.56 -16.89 7.53
C PHE A 12 -9.92 -17.65 7.62
N ASN A 13 -11.06 -17.00 7.44
CA ASN A 13 -12.39 -17.66 7.55
C ASN A 13 -13.50 -16.97 6.72
N LEU A 14 -13.17 -16.42 5.54
CA LEU A 14 -14.17 -15.80 4.66
C LEU A 14 -14.44 -16.69 3.45
N SER A 15 -15.54 -17.44 3.48
CA SER A 15 -16.10 -18.15 2.32
C SER A 15 -16.59 -17.20 1.22
N ASN A 16 -16.56 -15.88 1.47
CA ASN A 16 -17.00 -14.84 0.58
C ASN A 16 -16.03 -13.65 0.62
N VAL A 17 -15.55 -13.23 -0.54
CA VAL A 17 -14.76 -12.01 -0.76
C VAL A 17 -15.63 -11.03 -1.54
N TYR A 18 -15.75 -9.80 -1.04
CA TYR A 18 -16.52 -8.76 -1.72
C TYR A 18 -15.57 -7.83 -2.48
N LEU A 19 -15.83 -7.68 -3.78
CA LEU A 19 -15.10 -6.79 -4.67
C LEU A 19 -15.96 -5.56 -4.93
N TYR A 20 -15.37 -4.38 -4.74
CA TYR A 20 -16.03 -3.09 -4.89
C TYR A 20 -15.38 -2.26 -5.98
N CYS A 21 -16.12 -1.28 -6.50
CA CYS A 21 -15.53 -0.28 -7.38
C CYS A 21 -14.49 0.56 -6.61
N SER A 22 -13.29 0.70 -7.17
CA SER A 22 -12.19 1.48 -6.59
C SER A 22 -12.42 2.99 -6.53
N ARG A 23 -13.48 3.50 -7.17
CA ARG A 23 -13.91 4.92 -7.12
C ARG A 23 -14.88 5.17 -5.94
N GLU A 24 -14.46 4.90 -4.71
CA GLU A 24 -15.26 5.13 -3.50
C GLU A 24 -15.65 6.61 -3.34
N GLY A 25 -16.91 6.97 -3.04
CA GLY A 25 -17.58 8.31 -3.12
C GLY A 25 -17.08 9.57 -2.37
N VAL A 26 -17.54 10.72 -2.91
CA VAL A 26 -17.38 12.19 -2.63
C VAL A 26 -16.30 12.64 -1.62
N PRO A 27 -15.51 13.72 -1.89
CA PRO A 27 -14.73 14.35 -0.83
C PRO A 27 -15.67 14.92 0.25
N ASP A 28 -15.42 14.59 1.52
CA ASP A 28 -16.23 15.03 2.69
C ASP A 28 -16.49 16.54 2.75
N SER A 29 -15.65 17.35 2.09
CA SER A 29 -15.78 18.80 2.02
C SER A 29 -17.06 19.28 1.33
N VAL A 30 -17.54 18.56 0.31
CA VAL A 30 -18.78 18.92 -0.42
C VAL A 30 -20.00 18.48 0.37
N LYS A 31 -19.93 17.35 1.06
CA LYS A 31 -21.03 16.82 1.88
C LYS A 31 -21.27 17.66 3.15
N ASN A 32 -20.23 18.34 3.65
CA ASN A 32 -20.28 19.15 4.87
C ASN A 32 -20.11 20.66 4.64
N ASN A 33 -20.23 21.15 3.40
CA ASN A 33 -20.12 22.58 3.08
C ASN A 33 -18.84 23.25 3.65
N LYS A 34 -17.71 22.51 3.68
CA LYS A 34 -16.43 23.01 4.20
C LYS A 34 -15.59 23.60 3.06
N GLU A 35 -15.08 24.81 3.24
CA GLU A 35 -14.14 25.44 2.31
C GLU A 35 -12.94 24.52 2.02
N ILE A 36 -12.78 24.21 0.74
CA ILE A 36 -11.76 23.30 0.23
C ILE A 36 -10.40 24.02 0.24
N LYS A 37 -9.58 23.79 1.28
CA LYS A 37 -8.22 24.36 1.38
C LYS A 37 -7.21 23.80 0.36
N ARG A 38 -7.54 22.74 -0.41
CA ARG A 38 -6.67 22.18 -1.48
C ARG A 38 -7.48 21.66 -2.67
N LYS A 39 -7.17 22.13 -3.88
CA LYS A 39 -7.69 21.62 -5.17
C LYS A 39 -7.18 20.19 -5.45
N ARG A 40 -7.70 19.19 -4.75
CA ARG A 40 -7.49 17.78 -5.12
C ARG A 40 -8.74 17.30 -5.84
N LEU A 41 -8.61 16.90 -7.11
CA LEU A 41 -9.67 16.16 -7.81
C LEU A 41 -9.86 14.83 -7.07
N SER A 42 -10.99 14.71 -6.37
CA SER A 42 -11.39 13.49 -5.70
C SER A 42 -12.17 12.63 -6.69
N MET A 43 -11.60 11.51 -7.14
CA MET A 43 -12.20 10.60 -8.14
C MET A 43 -13.25 9.65 -7.53
N ARG A 44 -14.08 10.21 -6.66
CA ARG A 44 -14.85 9.45 -5.69
C ARG A 44 -16.34 9.55 -6.05
N CYS A 45 -16.97 8.47 -6.55
CA CYS A 45 -18.30 8.52 -7.21
C CYS A 45 -19.46 7.76 -6.52
N ASP A 46 -19.26 7.24 -5.30
CA ASP A 46 -20.28 6.56 -4.46
C ASP A 46 -20.91 5.36 -5.17
N CYS A 47 -20.09 4.67 -5.95
CA CYS A 47 -20.52 3.53 -6.72
C CYS A 47 -20.82 2.35 -5.79
N LYS A 48 -22.08 1.90 -5.77
CA LYS A 48 -22.53 0.74 -5.00
C LYS A 48 -22.29 -0.60 -5.72
N TRP A 49 -21.62 -0.54 -6.88
CA TRP A 49 -21.30 -1.73 -7.66
C TRP A 49 -20.43 -2.68 -6.83
N ARG A 50 -20.84 -3.95 -6.81
CA ARG A 50 -20.09 -5.01 -6.14
C ARG A 50 -20.31 -6.35 -6.81
N ILE A 51 -19.29 -7.20 -6.73
CA ILE A 51 -19.38 -8.61 -7.08
C ILE A 51 -18.81 -9.44 -5.92
N THR A 52 -19.42 -10.59 -5.65
CA THR A 52 -18.98 -11.48 -4.57
C THR A 52 -18.24 -12.65 -5.19
N LEU A 53 -17.02 -12.90 -4.75
CA LEU A 53 -16.28 -14.12 -5.03
C LEU A 53 -16.54 -15.07 -3.86
N PHE A 54 -17.22 -16.19 -4.10
CA PHE A 54 -17.58 -17.15 -3.05
C PHE A 54 -16.94 -18.50 -3.31
N GLN A 55 -16.52 -19.16 -2.24
CA GLN A 55 -15.97 -20.50 -2.29
C GLN A 55 -17.10 -21.52 -2.12
N GLN A 56 -17.27 -22.41 -3.09
CA GLN A 56 -18.18 -23.54 -3.01
C GLN A 56 -17.64 -24.64 -2.08
N GLU A 57 -18.52 -25.56 -1.69
CA GLU A 57 -18.16 -26.79 -0.95
C GLU A 57 -17.10 -27.63 -1.69
N SER A 58 -17.10 -27.57 -3.03
CA SER A 58 -16.10 -28.18 -3.92
C SER A 58 -14.74 -27.48 -3.89
N LYS A 59 -14.55 -26.47 -3.04
CA LYS A 59 -13.36 -25.59 -2.94
C LYS A 59 -13.11 -24.73 -4.19
N LEU A 60 -14.02 -24.73 -5.16
CA LEU A 60 -13.95 -23.85 -6.33
C LEU A 60 -14.45 -22.44 -5.99
N TRP A 61 -13.78 -21.43 -6.55
CA TRP A 61 -14.17 -20.03 -6.39
C TRP A 61 -15.04 -19.57 -7.57
N ILE A 62 -16.17 -18.94 -7.28
CA ILE A 62 -17.12 -18.50 -8.29
C ILE A 62 -17.51 -17.04 -8.05
N PHE A 63 -17.60 -16.28 -9.14
CA PHE A 63 -18.17 -14.94 -9.11
C PHE A 63 -19.70 -14.98 -9.11
N ARG A 64 -20.29 -14.34 -8.12
CA ARG A 64 -21.72 -14.11 -7.99
C ARG A 64 -22.02 -12.63 -8.11
N LYS A 65 -22.90 -12.28 -9.05
CA LYS A 65 -23.43 -10.91 -9.17
C LYS A 65 -24.24 -10.54 -7.92
N ALA A 66 -24.23 -9.26 -7.56
CA ALA A 66 -25.09 -8.76 -6.50
C ALA A 66 -26.57 -9.00 -6.83
N MET A 67 -27.37 -9.35 -5.83
CA MET A 67 -28.83 -9.52 -5.98
C MET A 67 -29.59 -8.19 -5.95
N ASN A 68 -28.99 -7.14 -5.37
CA ASN A 68 -29.58 -5.80 -5.39
C ASN A 68 -29.28 -5.13 -6.75
N PRO A 69 -30.30 -4.71 -7.52
CA PRO A 69 -30.10 -4.04 -8.81
C PRO A 69 -29.19 -2.80 -8.74
N ALA A 70 -29.27 -2.03 -7.64
CA ALA A 70 -28.42 -0.85 -7.42
C ALA A 70 -26.93 -1.19 -7.28
N SER A 71 -26.60 -2.44 -7.01
CA SER A 71 -25.23 -2.95 -6.89
C SER A 71 -24.73 -3.65 -8.16
N MET A 72 -25.55 -3.74 -9.20
CA MET A 72 -25.18 -4.39 -10.47
C MET A 72 -24.64 -3.41 -11.51
N VAL A 73 -24.86 -2.11 -11.32
CA VAL A 73 -24.56 -1.08 -12.32
C VAL A 73 -23.61 -0.04 -11.73
N HIS A 74 -22.60 0.36 -12.50
CA HIS A 74 -21.79 1.52 -12.17
C HIS A 74 -22.56 2.80 -12.47
N ASN A 75 -22.54 3.76 -11.55
CA ASN A 75 -23.12 5.09 -11.74
C ASN A 75 -22.13 6.07 -12.41
N HIS A 76 -21.06 5.55 -13.02
CA HIS A 76 -20.03 6.34 -13.69
C HIS A 76 -19.52 5.58 -14.92
N PRO A 77 -18.93 6.30 -15.90
CA PRO A 77 -18.24 5.67 -17.02
C PRO A 77 -17.10 4.78 -16.50
N LEU A 78 -17.01 3.57 -17.08
CA LEU A 78 -15.87 2.69 -16.88
C LEU A 78 -14.69 3.19 -17.70
N ILE A 79 -13.51 3.11 -17.11
CA ILE A 79 -12.25 3.38 -17.82
C ILE A 79 -12.03 2.20 -18.77
N SER A 80 -11.71 2.48 -20.04
CA SER A 80 -11.31 1.42 -20.98
C SER A 80 -10.09 0.69 -20.43
N PRO A 81 -9.93 -0.63 -20.63
CA PRO A 81 -8.70 -1.33 -20.27
C PRO A 81 -7.42 -0.63 -20.77
N ASP A 82 -7.48 -0.02 -21.95
CA ASP A 82 -6.35 0.69 -22.57
C ASP A 82 -6.03 2.01 -21.87
N ASP A 83 -7.03 2.63 -21.23
CA ASP A 83 -6.90 3.87 -20.45
C ASP A 83 -6.49 3.60 -19.00
N ILE A 84 -6.41 2.33 -18.58
CA ILE A 84 -5.89 1.98 -17.27
C ILE A 84 -4.42 2.35 -17.24
N ARG A 85 -4.07 3.33 -16.40
CA ARG A 85 -2.68 3.73 -16.18
C ARG A 85 -1.84 2.50 -15.84
N GLN A 86 -0.93 2.17 -16.75
CA GLN A 86 0.01 1.08 -16.55
C GLN A 86 0.84 1.35 -15.29
N PRO A 87 1.15 0.31 -14.50
CA PRO A 87 2.11 0.47 -13.42
C PRO A 87 3.44 0.94 -13.99
N TRP A 88 4.20 1.70 -13.21
CA TRP A 88 5.59 1.97 -13.58
C TRP A 88 6.37 0.65 -13.69
N PRO A 89 7.34 0.57 -14.62
CA PRO A 89 8.25 -0.56 -14.69
C PRO A 89 8.93 -0.84 -13.34
N SER A 90 9.21 -2.11 -13.04
CA SER A 90 9.89 -2.49 -11.79
C SER A 90 11.24 -1.78 -11.63
N THR A 91 11.96 -1.58 -12.74
CA THR A 91 13.24 -0.86 -12.78
C THR A 91 13.16 0.54 -12.19
N VAL A 92 12.04 1.25 -12.37
CA VAL A 92 11.81 2.56 -11.76
C VAL A 92 11.67 2.43 -10.25
N PHE A 93 10.93 1.42 -9.77
CA PHE A 93 10.78 1.17 -8.33
C PHE A 93 12.10 0.77 -7.68
N ASP A 94 12.89 -0.07 -8.34
CA ASP A 94 14.21 -0.50 -7.87
C ASP A 94 15.16 0.70 -7.77
N ARG A 95 15.12 1.61 -8.76
CA ARG A 95 15.94 2.83 -8.72
C ARG A 95 15.50 3.79 -7.61
N ILE A 96 14.20 3.94 -7.37
CA ILE A 96 13.68 4.72 -6.23
C ILE A 96 14.16 4.11 -4.92
N ALA A 97 14.10 2.78 -4.77
CA ALA A 97 14.58 2.09 -3.57
C ALA A 97 16.10 2.28 -3.40
N PHE A 98 16.88 2.22 -4.48
CA PHE A 98 18.31 2.49 -4.47
C PHE A 98 18.62 3.90 -3.93
N TYR A 99 17.98 4.94 -4.45
CA TYR A 99 18.18 6.31 -3.93
C TYR A 99 17.59 6.52 -2.54
N ALA A 100 16.51 5.83 -2.17
CA ALA A 100 15.93 5.89 -0.83
C ALA A 100 16.91 5.42 0.25
N ASN A 101 17.79 4.46 -0.08
CA ASN A 101 18.85 3.97 0.80
C ASN A 101 20.03 4.94 0.94
N GLN A 102 20.16 5.94 0.08
CA GLN A 102 21.21 6.95 0.17
C GLN A 102 20.82 8.02 1.20
N ARG A 103 21.44 7.97 2.39
CA ARG A 103 21.09 8.82 3.54
C ARG A 103 21.29 10.33 3.31
N ASN A 104 22.13 10.70 2.36
CA ASN A 104 22.44 12.09 2.01
C ASN A 104 21.55 12.67 0.91
N LEU A 105 20.66 11.88 0.29
CA LEU A 105 19.84 12.35 -0.83
C LEU A 105 18.53 12.98 -0.36
N THR A 106 18.32 14.23 -0.73
CA THR A 106 17.04 14.90 -0.52
C THR A 106 15.97 14.33 -1.44
N THR A 107 14.71 14.58 -1.09
CA THR A 107 13.56 14.20 -1.92
C THR A 107 13.61 14.86 -3.30
N SER A 108 14.06 16.12 -3.39
CA SER A 108 14.13 16.85 -4.66
C SER A 108 15.21 16.27 -5.58
N GLU A 109 16.40 16.02 -5.04
CA GLU A 109 17.49 15.42 -5.81
C GLU A 109 17.13 14.01 -6.29
N THR A 110 16.48 13.21 -5.42
CA THR A 110 16.00 11.88 -5.81
C THR A 110 15.01 11.98 -6.98
N ARG A 111 14.12 12.97 -6.94
CA ARG A 111 13.11 13.21 -7.99
C ARG A 111 13.78 13.56 -9.32
N GLU A 112 14.76 14.46 -9.29
CA GLU A 112 15.50 14.89 -10.48
C GLU A 112 16.28 13.73 -11.09
N ARG A 113 17.02 12.97 -10.29
CA ARG A 113 17.77 11.80 -10.78
C ARG A 113 16.88 10.72 -11.39
N ILE A 114 15.70 10.44 -10.83
CA ILE A 114 14.77 9.49 -11.45
C ILE A 114 14.25 10.00 -12.80
N LYS A 115 14.02 11.32 -12.94
CA LYS A 115 13.61 11.89 -14.23
C LYS A 115 14.73 11.85 -15.26
N GLU A 116 15.97 12.01 -14.83
CA GLU A 116 17.16 11.87 -15.69
C GLU A 116 17.38 10.42 -16.12
N ASP A 117 17.24 9.45 -15.20
CA ASP A 117 17.40 8.03 -15.48
C ASP A 117 16.29 7.48 -16.41
N PHE A 118 15.09 8.08 -16.37
CA PHE A 118 13.92 7.64 -17.12
C PHE A 118 13.21 8.82 -17.82
N PRO A 119 13.81 9.39 -18.88
CA PRO A 119 13.27 10.58 -19.56
C PRO A 119 11.93 10.31 -20.25
N ASP A 120 11.71 9.08 -20.74
CA ASP A 120 10.48 8.67 -21.42
C ASP A 120 9.36 8.21 -20.46
N LEU A 121 9.61 8.24 -19.15
CA LEU A 121 8.62 7.83 -18.16
C LEU A 121 7.49 8.86 -18.08
N VAL A 122 6.25 8.39 -18.24
CA VAL A 122 5.06 9.20 -17.92
C VAL A 122 5.06 9.49 -16.42
N TRP A 123 5.44 10.72 -16.09
CA TRP A 123 5.68 11.14 -14.73
C TRP A 123 4.39 11.32 -13.93
N ASP A 124 4.37 10.76 -12.71
CA ASP A 124 3.27 10.85 -11.75
C ASP A 124 3.87 11.20 -10.38
N GLU A 125 3.83 12.50 -10.04
CA GLU A 125 4.35 13.04 -8.78
C GLU A 125 3.84 12.27 -7.56
N ARG A 126 2.54 11.96 -7.54
CA ARG A 126 1.94 11.27 -6.40
C ARG A 126 2.51 9.87 -6.23
N ARG A 127 2.67 9.14 -7.33
CA ARG A 127 3.24 7.79 -7.32
C ARG A 127 4.67 7.81 -6.82
N PHE A 128 5.48 8.77 -7.28
CA PHE A 128 6.85 8.97 -6.81
C PHE A 128 6.91 9.19 -5.30
N TYR A 129 6.22 10.22 -4.78
CA TYR A 129 6.27 10.54 -3.35
C TYR A 129 5.75 9.40 -2.48
N ASN A 130 4.65 8.75 -2.88
CA ASN A 130 4.11 7.61 -2.17
C ASN A 130 5.14 6.47 -2.09
N ARG A 131 5.78 6.13 -3.21
CA ARG A 131 6.78 5.06 -3.24
C ARG A 131 8.00 5.41 -2.39
N LEU A 132 8.57 6.61 -2.58
CA LEU A 132 9.76 7.04 -1.84
C LEU A 132 9.50 7.09 -0.33
N THR A 133 8.32 7.57 0.08
CA THR A 133 7.93 7.62 1.50
C THR A 133 7.84 6.22 2.09
N GLU A 134 7.24 5.28 1.35
CA GLU A 134 7.12 3.90 1.78
C GLU A 134 8.49 3.23 1.89
N GLU A 135 9.38 3.39 0.90
CA GLU A 135 10.76 2.87 0.97
C GLU A 135 11.51 3.37 2.21
N ARG A 136 11.48 4.69 2.44
CA ARG A 136 12.13 5.28 3.63
C ARG A 136 11.50 4.82 4.93
N LYS A 137 10.19 4.55 4.95
CA LYS A 137 9.50 3.98 6.11
C LYS A 137 9.99 2.56 6.38
N GLN A 138 10.08 1.72 5.36
CA GLN A 138 10.59 0.35 5.48
C GLN A 138 12.04 0.32 5.97
N ILE A 139 12.89 1.23 5.47
CA ILE A 139 14.27 1.38 5.96
C ILE A 139 14.30 1.74 7.45
N ARG A 140 13.49 2.73 7.89
CA ARG A 140 13.42 3.10 9.31
C ARG A 140 12.94 1.95 10.19
N LEU A 141 11.96 1.18 9.74
CA LEU A 141 11.47 0.00 10.49
C LEU A 141 12.58 -1.03 10.67
N ARG A 142 13.29 -1.36 9.59
CA ARG A 142 14.43 -2.30 9.63
C ARG A 142 15.56 -1.81 10.55
N ASP A 143 15.89 -0.52 10.49
CA ASP A 143 16.87 0.10 11.39
C ASP A 143 16.43 0.03 12.85
N SER A 144 15.14 0.25 13.14
CA SER A 144 14.57 0.13 14.48
C SER A 144 14.60 -1.31 14.99
N GLU A 145 14.19 -2.28 14.16
CA GLU A 145 14.25 -3.70 14.49
C GLU A 145 15.69 -4.14 14.79
N SER A 146 16.65 -3.75 13.95
CA SER A 146 18.06 -4.07 14.15
C SER A 146 18.58 -3.54 15.49
N ARG A 147 18.21 -2.31 15.89
CA ARG A 147 18.59 -1.76 17.20
C ARG A 147 17.98 -2.52 18.36
N VAL A 148 16.69 -2.88 18.26
CA VAL A 148 16.01 -3.67 19.30
C VAL A 148 16.72 -5.00 19.49
N PHE A 149 17.00 -5.73 18.41
CA PHE A 149 17.73 -6.99 18.49
C PHE A 149 19.11 -6.85 19.12
N SER A 150 19.89 -5.85 18.72
CA SER A 150 21.21 -5.58 19.31
C SER A 150 21.14 -5.23 20.80
N THR A 151 20.15 -4.43 21.22
CA THR A 151 19.94 -4.09 22.63
C THR A 151 19.52 -5.31 23.45
N MET A 152 18.64 -6.16 22.91
CA MET A 152 18.23 -7.40 23.56
C MET A 152 19.40 -8.37 23.75
N ASP A 153 20.26 -8.52 22.73
CA ASP A 153 21.46 -9.37 22.81
C ASP A 153 22.41 -8.87 23.90
N LEU A 154 22.69 -7.57 23.95
CA LEU A 154 23.52 -6.97 24.98
C LEU A 154 22.93 -7.14 26.39
N ALA A 155 21.63 -6.91 26.55
CA ALA A 155 20.95 -7.09 27.83
C ALA A 155 21.01 -8.55 28.31
N ALA A 156 20.81 -9.52 27.41
CA ALA A 156 20.92 -10.94 27.72
C ALA A 156 22.34 -11.32 28.17
N ARG A 157 23.38 -10.80 27.50
CA ARG A 157 24.78 -11.00 27.90
C ARG A 157 25.07 -10.44 29.30
N VAL A 158 24.62 -9.22 29.58
CA VAL A 158 24.80 -8.58 30.90
C VAL A 158 24.09 -9.37 31.99
N ALA A 159 22.83 -9.78 31.76
CA ALA A 159 22.08 -10.59 32.71
C ALA A 159 22.76 -11.95 32.97
N SER A 160 23.31 -12.58 31.93
CA SER A 160 24.04 -13.86 32.05
C SER A 160 25.30 -13.72 32.90
N LEU A 161 26.07 -12.65 32.70
CA LEU A 161 27.26 -12.36 33.52
C LEU A 161 26.88 -12.07 34.97
N ALA A 162 25.89 -11.20 35.21
CA ALA A 162 25.43 -10.88 36.57
C ALA A 162 24.90 -12.11 37.32
N SER A 163 24.29 -13.07 36.62
CA SER A 163 23.81 -14.32 37.23
C SER A 163 24.94 -15.29 37.58
N ALA A 164 26.09 -15.20 36.89
CA ALA A 164 27.26 -16.04 37.16
C ALA A 164 28.03 -15.58 38.41
N ASP A 165 27.93 -14.30 38.77
CA ASP A 165 28.62 -13.68 39.91
C ASP A 165 27.88 -13.83 41.25
N HIS A 166 26.78 -14.59 41.32
CA HIS A 166 26.14 -14.90 42.60
C HIS A 166 26.86 -16.09 43.28
N PRO A 167 27.68 -15.88 44.33
CA PRO A 167 28.18 -17.00 45.12
C PRO A 167 26.99 -17.70 45.75
N CYS A 168 26.81 -18.98 45.42
CA CYS A 168 25.91 -19.87 46.14
C CYS A 168 26.44 -19.97 47.57
N GLY A 169 25.93 -19.10 48.44
CA GLY A 169 26.26 -19.06 49.86
C GLY A 169 25.86 -20.39 50.51
N LYS A 170 26.88 -21.09 51.03
CA LYS A 170 26.73 -22.14 52.03
C LYS A 170 26.42 -21.51 53.38
#